data_AF-A0A1I2W582-F1
#
_entry.id   AF-A0A1I2W582-F1
#
_cell.length_a   1.000
_cell.length_b   1.000
_cell.length_c   1.000
_cell.angle_alpha   90.00
_cell.angle_beta   90.00
_cell.angle_gamma   90.00
#
_symmetry.space_group_name_H-M   'P 1'
#
loop_
_entity.id
_entity.type
_entity.pdbx_description
1 polymer ?
#
loop_
_entity_poly.entity_id
_entity_poly.type
_entity_poly.pdbx_seq_one_letter_code
_entity_poly.pdbx_strand_id
1 'polypeptide(L)'
;MGIILKNPDDQLAVMALSMCAKQPKRGVISGTKGCIEISNYPRATEAAHTETHEVITAGDTSLALQYEVQGMQRYIDQGHDDGEFALSVDSMDILTNVRNQWRMKYPFDRSRLLK
;
A
#
# COMPACT_ATOMS: atom_id res chain seq x y z
N MET A 1 -0.13 14.07 -7.31
CA MET A 1 -1.38 14.13 -6.52
C MET A 1 -1.07 13.66 -5.12
N GLY A 2 -1.44 14.45 -4.12
CA GLY A 2 -1.31 14.10 -2.70
C GLY A 2 -2.62 13.53 -2.17
N ILE A 3 -2.53 12.48 -1.35
CA ILE A 3 -3.63 11.86 -0.63
C ILE A 3 -3.29 11.96 0.85
N ILE A 4 -4.21 12.48 1.66
CA ILE A 4 -4.09 12.52 3.12
C ILE A 4 -5.20 11.65 3.69
N LEU A 5 -4.81 10.68 4.51
CA LEU A 5 -5.70 9.77 5.20
C LEU A 5 -5.57 10.00 6.70
N LYS A 6 -6.69 9.90 7.43
CA LYS A 6 -6.75 9.98 8.88
C LYS A 6 -7.56 8.79 9.39
N ASN A 7 -7.03 8.07 10.37
CA ASN A 7 -7.77 7.01 11.05
C ASN A 7 -8.51 7.55 12.30
N PRO A 8 -9.36 6.74 12.96
CA PRO A 8 -10.07 7.15 14.17
C PRO A 8 -9.17 7.55 15.34
N ASP A 9 -7.95 7.03 15.39
CA ASP A 9 -6.95 7.31 16.43
C ASP A 9 -6.11 8.57 16.16
N ASP A 10 -6.55 9.42 15.22
CA ASP A 10 -5.86 10.66 14.83
C ASP A 10 -4.45 10.48 14.25
N GLN A 11 -4.18 9.29 13.70
CA GLN A 11 -2.96 9.02 12.96
C GLN A 11 -3.14 9.43 11.51
N LEU A 12 -2.09 10.01 10.93
CA LEU A 12 -2.10 10.55 9.58
C LEU A 12 -1.17 9.75 8.66
N ALA A 13 -1.65 9.45 7.47
CA ALA A 13 -0.85 8.94 6.37
C ALA A 13 -0.90 9.91 5.19
N VAL A 14 0.26 10.22 4.63
CA VAL A 14 0.39 11.10 3.46
C VAL A 14 1.07 10.34 2.34
N MET A 15 0.41 10.26 1.19
CA MET A 15 0.93 9.60 0.01
C MET A 15 0.94 10.57 -1.16
N ALA A 16 1.99 10.49 -1.98
CA ALA A 16 2.10 11.27 -3.20
C ALA A 16 2.32 10.34 -4.40
N LEU A 17 1.52 10.51 -5.44
CA LEU A 17 1.62 9.77 -6.70
C LEU A 17 1.84 10.73 -7.88
N SER A 18 2.72 10.35 -8.80
CA SER A 18 3.00 11.05 -10.05
C SER A 18 3.08 10.05 -11.20
N MET A 19 2.48 10.38 -12.34
CA MET A 19 2.59 9.60 -13.57
C MET A 19 3.74 10.09 -14.48
N CYS A 20 4.17 11.34 -14.30
CA CYS A 20 5.12 11.99 -15.20
C CYS A 20 6.54 12.05 -14.63
N ALA A 21 6.69 11.98 -13.31
CA ALA A 21 7.97 12.16 -12.65
C ALA A 21 8.32 10.95 -11.79
N LYS A 22 9.60 10.55 -11.83
CA LYS A 22 10.12 9.51 -10.96
C LYS A 22 10.16 10.02 -9.53
N GLN A 23 9.37 9.40 -8.67
CA GLN A 23 9.37 9.67 -7.23
C GLN A 23 10.24 8.64 -6.49
N PRO A 24 10.90 9.03 -5.40
CA PRO A 24 11.51 8.08 -4.48
C PRO A 24 10.45 7.10 -3.96
N LYS A 25 10.72 5.81 -4.07
CA LYS A 25 9.87 4.75 -3.50
C LYS A 25 10.21 4.53 -2.02
N ARG A 26 10.17 5.61 -1.23
CA ARG A 26 10.53 5.58 0.20
C ARG A 26 9.26 5.70 1.04
N GLY A 27 9.09 4.76 1.96
CA GLY A 27 8.11 4.81 3.04
C GLY A 27 8.78 5.27 4.33
N VAL A 28 8.07 6.06 5.11
CA VAL A 28 8.55 6.61 6.39
C VAL A 28 7.42 6.45 7.40
N ILE A 29 7.70 5.75 8.50
CA ILE A 29 6.75 5.55 9.60
C ILE A 29 7.33 6.22 10.83
N SER A 30 6.73 7.33 11.27
CA SER A 30 7.19 8.10 12.42
C SER A 30 6.32 7.84 13.64
N GLY A 31 6.96 7.58 14.77
CA GLY A 31 6.31 7.42 16.07
C GLY A 31 7.01 8.22 17.16
N THR A 32 6.59 8.01 18.41
CA THR A 32 7.16 8.71 19.58
C THR A 32 8.57 8.25 19.95
N LYS A 33 9.01 7.08 19.44
CA LYS A 33 10.30 6.46 19.74
C LYS A 33 11.27 6.46 18.55
N GLY A 34 11.02 7.32 17.58
CA GLY A 34 11.81 7.41 16.36
C GLY A 34 11.03 7.07 15.10
N CYS A 35 11.78 6.81 14.04
CA CYS A 35 11.24 6.64 12.70
C CYS A 35 11.82 5.41 12.03
N ILE A 36 11.00 4.72 11.24
CA ILE A 36 11.40 3.60 10.40
C ILE A 36 11.35 4.06 8.95
N GLU A 37 12.48 3.95 8.26
CA GLU A 37 12.60 4.20 6.84
C GLU A 37 12.63 2.89 6.05
N ILE A 38 11.76 2.79 5.06
CA ILE A 38 11.66 1.63 4.17
C ILE A 38 12.00 2.10 2.76
N SER A 39 13.10 1.60 2.21
CA SER A 39 13.50 1.90 0.85
C SER A 39 12.91 0.88 -0.13
N ASN A 40 12.63 1.32 -1.35
CA ASN A 40 12.04 0.49 -2.40
C ASN A 40 10.74 -0.22 -1.97
N TYR A 41 9.83 0.51 -1.31
CA TYR A 41 8.66 -0.06 -0.62
C TYR A 41 7.88 -1.18 -1.36
N PRO A 42 7.68 -1.18 -2.70
CA PRO A 42 6.90 -2.24 -3.36
C PRO A 42 7.60 -3.60 -3.35
N ARG A 43 8.91 -3.60 -3.14
CA ARG A 43 9.82 -4.75 -3.17
C ARG A 43 10.94 -4.50 -2.15
N ALA A 44 10.57 -4.10 -0.94
CA ALA A 44 11.53 -3.80 0.11
C ALA A 44 12.08 -5.09 0.70
N THR A 45 13.38 -5.12 0.96
CA THR A 45 14.05 -6.19 1.73
C THR A 45 14.71 -5.65 2.99
N GLU A 46 14.74 -4.32 3.16
CA GLU A 46 15.43 -3.64 4.25
C GLU A 46 14.56 -2.51 4.80
N ALA A 47 14.56 -2.38 6.12
CA ALA A 47 14.02 -1.25 6.85
C ALA A 47 15.05 -0.79 7.89
N ALA A 48 15.26 0.52 8.00
CA ALA A 48 16.22 1.11 8.92
C ALA A 48 15.51 1.97 9.97
N HIS A 49 15.86 1.78 11.24
CA HIS A 49 15.41 2.67 12.30
C HIS A 49 16.34 3.87 12.40
N THR A 50 15.83 5.09 12.25
CA THR A 50 16.65 6.29 12.04
C THR A 50 17.46 6.72 13.27
N GLU A 51 17.00 6.41 14.49
CA GLU A 51 17.70 6.82 15.72
C GLU A 51 18.76 5.80 16.14
N THR A 52 18.38 4.54 16.24
CA THR A 52 19.27 3.42 16.59
C THR A 52 20.18 2.97 15.45
N HIS A 53 19.89 3.37 14.21
CA HIS A 53 20.59 2.93 12.99
C HIS A 53 20.56 1.40 12.78
N GLU A 54 19.64 0.71 13.45
CA GLU A 54 19.44 -0.72 13.27
C GLU A 54 18.76 -1.00 11.94
N VAL A 55 19.30 -1.95 11.18
CA VAL A 55 18.75 -2.38 9.89
C VAL A 55 18.14 -3.77 10.06
N ILE A 56 16.86 -3.87 9.73
CA ILE A 56 16.14 -5.14 9.67
C ILE A 56 16.12 -5.56 8.21
N THR A 57 16.63 -6.75 7.92
CA THR A 57 16.61 -7.35 6.58
C THR A 57 15.70 -8.57 6.57
N ALA A 58 14.76 -8.62 5.61
CA ALA A 58 13.83 -9.73 5.47
C ALA A 58 13.43 -9.95 4.01
N GLY A 59 13.30 -11.22 3.63
CA GLY A 59 12.88 -11.64 2.30
C GLY A 59 13.92 -11.42 1.19
N ASP A 60 13.56 -11.82 -0.02
CA ASP A 60 14.34 -11.61 -1.24
C ASP A 60 13.45 -11.01 -2.34
N THR A 61 13.89 -9.87 -2.90
CA THR A 61 13.20 -9.20 -4.01
C THR A 61 13.05 -10.12 -5.23
N SER A 62 14.01 -11.01 -5.48
CA SER A 62 13.97 -11.95 -6.61
C SER A 62 12.82 -12.96 -6.47
N LEU A 63 12.40 -13.23 -5.24
CA LEU A 63 11.33 -14.17 -4.89
C LEU A 63 9.99 -13.49 -4.67
N ALA A 64 9.87 -12.17 -4.90
CA ALA A 64 8.66 -11.41 -4.55
C ALA A 64 7.37 -12.00 -5.12
N LEU A 65 7.38 -12.42 -6.39
CA LEU A 65 6.22 -13.06 -7.01
C LEU A 65 5.98 -14.48 -6.45
N GLN A 66 7.04 -15.19 -6.07
CA GLN A 66 6.90 -16.52 -5.48
C GLN A 66 6.22 -16.46 -4.11
N TYR A 67 6.48 -15.41 -3.31
CA TYR A 67 5.77 -15.19 -2.06
C TYR A 67 4.27 -14.97 -2.28
N GLU A 68 3.88 -14.21 -3.32
CA GLU A 68 2.47 -14.02 -3.69
C GLU A 68 1.81 -15.35 -4.09
N VAL A 69 2.49 -16.18 -4.91
CA VAL A 69 2.00 -17.50 -5.31
C VAL A 69 1.85 -18.44 -4.11
N GLN A 70 2.83 -18.46 -3.20
CA GLN A 70 2.75 -19.26 -1.96
C GLN A 70 1.56 -18.82 -1.10
N GLY A 71 1.27 -17.52 -1.04
CA GLY A 71 0.07 -17.01 -0.36
C GLY A 71 -1.23 -17.53 -0.97
N MET A 72 -1.32 -17.55 -2.30
CA MET A 72 -2.49 -18.11 -3.00
C MET A 72 -2.63 -19.63 -2.81
N GLN A 73 -1.51 -20.37 -2.84
CA GLN A 73 -1.50 -21.80 -2.54
C GLN A 73 -1.99 -22.07 -1.12
N ARG A 74 -1.47 -21.33 -0.14
CA ARG A 74 -1.88 -21.43 1.27
C ARG A 74 -3.39 -21.22 1.41
N TYR A 75 -3.94 -20.18 0.76
CA TYR A 75 -5.37 -19.90 0.75
C TYR A 75 -6.22 -21.06 0.23
N ILE A 76 -5.81 -21.69 -0.88
CA ILE A 76 -6.52 -22.83 -1.48
C ILE A 76 -6.47 -24.03 -0.53
N ASP A 77 -5.31 -24.31 0.06
CA ASP A 77 -5.11 -25.48 0.93
C ASP A 77 -5.90 -25.35 2.25
N GLN A 78 -5.94 -24.16 2.84
CA GLN A 78 -6.60 -23.92 4.12
C GLN A 78 -8.07 -23.46 3.99
N GLY A 79 -8.48 -23.02 2.80
CA GLY A 79 -9.84 -22.58 2.48
C GLY A 79 -10.23 -21.20 3.03
N HIS A 80 -9.29 -20.45 3.61
CA HIS A 80 -9.47 -19.10 4.10
C HIS A 80 -8.17 -18.29 4.02
N ASP A 81 -8.24 -16.98 4.17
CA ASP A 81 -7.10 -16.09 4.34
C ASP A 81 -6.95 -15.68 5.82
N ASP A 82 -5.94 -14.87 6.11
CA ASP A 82 -5.70 -14.28 7.43
C ASP A 82 -6.11 -12.79 7.45
N GLY A 83 -7.02 -12.39 6.53
CA GLY A 83 -7.53 -11.04 6.36
C GLY A 83 -6.95 -10.26 5.17
N GLU A 84 -6.06 -10.85 4.37
CA GLU A 84 -5.46 -10.21 3.20
C GLU A 84 -6.48 -9.78 2.14
N PHE A 85 -7.56 -10.55 1.95
CA PHE A 85 -8.64 -10.24 1.04
C PHE A 85 -9.46 -9.04 1.53
N ALA A 86 -9.79 -9.00 2.83
CA ALA A 86 -10.49 -7.86 3.43
C ALA A 86 -9.68 -6.56 3.27
N LEU A 87 -8.37 -6.62 3.54
CA LEU A 87 -7.45 -5.48 3.32
C LEU A 87 -7.41 -5.01 1.86
N SER A 88 -7.52 -5.95 0.91
CA SER A 88 -7.57 -5.64 -0.52
C SER A 88 -8.86 -4.90 -0.89
N VAL A 89 -10.00 -5.30 -0.32
CA VAL A 89 -11.28 -4.60 -0.49
C VAL A 89 -11.21 -3.19 0.11
N ASP A 90 -10.72 -3.05 1.34
CA ASP A 90 -10.59 -1.75 2.00
C ASP A 90 -9.68 -0.79 1.21
N SER A 91 -8.57 -1.30 0.66
CA SER A 91 -7.68 -0.53 -0.20
C SER A 91 -8.40 -0.03 -1.46
N MET A 92 -9.23 -0.86 -2.07
CA MET A 92 -10.02 -0.48 -3.25
C MET A 92 -11.10 0.57 -2.91
N ASP A 93 -11.69 0.50 -1.72
CA ASP A 93 -12.65 1.51 -1.26
C ASP A 93 -11.98 2.87 -1.05
N ILE A 94 -10.79 2.90 -0.46
CA ILE A 94 -9.99 4.13 -0.33
C ILE A 94 -9.68 4.71 -1.72
N LEU A 95 -9.18 3.89 -2.65
CA LEU A 95 -8.87 4.33 -4.01
C LEU A 95 -10.11 4.82 -4.77
N THR A 96 -11.26 4.16 -4.57
CA THR A 96 -12.54 4.56 -5.17
C THR A 96 -13.00 5.91 -4.63
N ASN A 97 -12.85 6.15 -3.32
CA ASN A 97 -13.20 7.42 -2.70
C ASN A 97 -12.30 8.55 -3.22
N VAL A 98 -10.97 8.34 -3.25
CA VAL A 98 -10.00 9.30 -3.81
C VAL A 98 -10.34 9.64 -5.26
N ARG A 99 -10.63 8.62 -6.08
CA ARG A 99 -11.05 8.79 -7.48
C ARG A 99 -12.30 9.68 -7.60
N ASN A 100 -13.30 9.46 -6.75
CA ASN A 100 -14.54 10.25 -6.72
C ASN A 100 -14.27 11.70 -6.31
N GLN A 101 -13.46 11.93 -5.28
CA GLN A 101 -13.06 13.28 -4.85
C GLN A 101 -12.35 14.06 -5.96
N TRP A 102 -11.52 13.38 -6.75
CA TRP A 102 -10.85 13.97 -7.91
C TRP A 102 -11.71 14.02 -9.18
N ARG A 103 -12.97 13.56 -9.11
CA ARG A 103 -13.91 13.52 -10.24
C ARG A 103 -13.37 12.74 -11.44
N MET A 104 -12.51 11.76 -11.21
CA MET A 104 -11.97 10.89 -12.26
C MET A 104 -12.99 9.79 -12.58
N LYS A 105 -13.61 9.83 -13.76
CA LYS A 105 -14.57 8.81 -14.20
C LYS A 105 -13.97 7.97 -15.31
N TYR A 106 -14.24 6.67 -15.29
CA TYR A 106 -13.91 5.85 -16.44
C TYR A 106 -14.85 6.16 -17.61
N PRO A 107 -14.41 6.00 -18.87
CA PRO A 107 -15.27 6.22 -20.03
C PRO A 107 -16.58 5.41 -19.99
N PHE A 108 -16.53 4.20 -19.42
CA PHE A 108 -17.67 3.27 -19.29
C PHE A 108 -18.59 3.57 -18.10
N ASP A 109 -18.21 4.42 -17.15
CA ASP A 109 -19.11 4.82 -16.05
C ASP A 109 -20.30 5.65 -16.57
N ARG A 110 -20.16 6.28 -17.75
CA ARG A 110 -21.21 7.08 -18.39
C ARG A 110 -22.32 6.25 -19.02
N SER A 111 -22.03 5.04 -19.51
CA SER A 111 -23.03 4.19 -20.17
C SER A 111 -24.00 3.50 -19.19
N ARG A 112 -23.70 3.53 -17.88
CA ARG A 112 -24.55 2.91 -16.84
C ARG A 112 -25.65 3.84 -16.32
N LEU A 113 -25.60 5.14 -16.65
CA LEU A 113 -26.60 6.16 -16.28
C LEU A 113 -27.69 6.37 -17.35
N LEU A 114 -27.67 5.58 -18.43
CA LEU A 114 -28.64 5.61 -19.54
C LEU A 114 -29.48 4.32 -19.61
N LYS A 115 -29.56 3.55 -18.52
CA LYS A 115 -30.44 2.40 -18.34
C LYS A 115 -31.18 2.52 -17.02
#